data_AF-A0A1L3I8M6-F1
#
_entry.id   AF-A0A1L3I8M6-F1
#
_cell.length_a   1.000
_cell.length_b   1.000
_cell.length_c   1.000
_cell.angle_alpha   90.00
_cell.angle_beta   90.00
_cell.angle_gamma   90.00
#
_symmetry.space_group_name_H-M   'P 1'
#
loop_
_entity.id
_entity.type
_entity.pdbx_description
1 polymer ?
#
loop_
_entity_poly.entity_id
_entity_poly.type
_entity_poly.pdbx_seq_one_letter_code
_entity_poly.pdbx_strand_id
1 'polypeptide(L)' 'MQKMIAVLFVLAACVGLAACGVDGEPVRPSLNAGVGVSNSGVHAGGSLGLHKGPLSVYLGV' A
#
# COMPACT_ATOMS: atom_id res chain seq x y z
N MET A 1 -37.21 10.82 11.78
CA MET A 1 -36.79 10.79 10.36
C MET A 1 -35.45 11.49 10.12
N GLN A 2 -35.13 12.60 10.80
CA GLN A 2 -33.84 13.32 10.67
C GLN A 2 -32.57 12.46 10.91
N LYS A 3 -32.60 11.57 11.91
CA LYS A 3 -31.47 10.68 12.24
C LYS A 3 -31.16 9.66 11.12
N MET A 4 -32.20 9.17 10.43
CA MET A 4 -32.07 8.20 9.34
C MET A 4 -31.38 8.85 8.12
N ILE A 5 -31.77 10.08 7.80
CA ILE A 5 -31.20 10.83 6.68
C ILE A 5 -29.71 11.13 6.92
N ALA A 6 -29.33 11.47 8.15
CA ALA A 6 -27.93 11.69 8.52
C ALA A 6 -27.07 10.43 8.33
N VAL A 7 -27.57 9.26 8.74
CA VAL A 7 -26.85 7.98 8.56
C VAL A 7 -26.66 7.66 7.08
N LEU A 8 -27.70 7.85 6.26
CA LEU A 8 -27.62 7.63 4.81
C LEU A 8 -26.61 8.57 4.14
N PHE A 9 -26.56 9.84 4.56
CA PHE A 9 -25.61 10.81 4.02
C PHE A 9 -24.15 10.46 4.37
N VAL A 10 -23.90 10.03 5.62
CA VAL A 10 -22.56 9.57 6.04
C VAL A 10 -22.14 8.32 5.28
N LEU A 11 -23.04 7.34 5.09
CA LEU A 11 -22.72 6.15 4.30
C LEU A 11 -22.38 6.50 2.85
N ALA A 12 -23.17 7.37 2.21
CA ALA A 12 -22.93 7.81 0.84
C ALA A 12 -21.59 8.55 0.69
N ALA A 13 -21.23 9.39 1.67
CA ALA A 13 -19.93 10.05 1.71
C ALA A 13 -18.77 9.06 1.83
N CYS A 14 -18.85 8.07 2.74
CA CYS A 14 -17.81 7.05 2.89
C CYS A 14 -17.58 6.24 1.62
N VAL A 15 -18.64 5.84 0.92
CA VAL A 15 -18.54 5.09 -0.35
C VAL A 15 -17.93 5.96 -1.46
N GLY A 16 -18.31 7.24 -1.54
CA GLY A 16 -17.74 8.17 -2.52
C GLY A 16 -16.24 8.41 -2.33
N LEU A 17 -15.76 8.52 -1.09
CA LEU A 17 -14.32 8.68 -0.80
C LEU A 17 -13.52 7.41 -1.14
N ALA A 18 -14.07 6.22 -0.89
CA ALA A 18 -13.43 4.97 -1.25
C ALA A 18 -13.30 4.81 -2.78
N ALA A 19 -14.30 5.24 -3.54
CA ALA A 19 -14.28 5.18 -5.00
C ALA A 19 -13.24 6.13 -5.64
N CYS A 20 -12.87 7.22 -4.97
CA CYS A 20 -11.91 8.20 -5.49
C CYS A 20 -10.43 7.76 -5.40
N GLY A 21 -10.12 6.61 -4.77
CA GLY A 21 -8.73 6.26 -4.41
C GLY A 21 -8.26 4.83 -4.65
N VAL A 22 -9.09 3.92 -5.19
CA VAL A 22 -8.71 2.50 -5.34
C VAL A 22 -8.24 2.12 -6.75
N ASP A 23 -8.51 2.95 -7.76
CA ASP A 23 -8.21 2.67 -9.18
C ASP A 23 -7.07 3.56 -9.70
N GLY A 24 -6.06 3.79 -8.86
CA GLY A 24 -4.84 4.45 -9.29
C GLY A 24 -4.01 3.54 -10.19
N GLU A 25 -3.32 4.12 -11.18
CA GLU A 25 -2.42 3.39 -12.07
C GLU A 25 -1.46 2.46 -11.28
N PRO A 26 -1.09 1.29 -11.86
CA PRO A 26 -0.26 0.30 -11.17
C PRO A 26 0.99 0.96 -10.57
N VAL A 27 1.08 0.95 -9.23
CA VAL A 27 2.25 1.45 -8.50
C VAL A 27 3.44 0.61 -8.96
N ARG A 28 4.49 1.25 -9.49
CA ARG A 28 5.70 0.53 -9.87
C ARG A 28 6.44 0.13 -8.59
N PRO A 29 6.47 -1.16 -8.23
CA PRO A 29 7.25 -1.60 -7.08
C PRO A 29 8.74 -1.40 -7.37
N SER A 30 9.51 -0.95 -6.38
CA SER A 30 10.96 -1.06 -6.39
C SER A 30 11.36 -2.41 -5.83
N LEU A 31 12.13 -3.19 -6.59
CA LEU A 31 12.65 -4.48 -6.15
C LEU A 31 14.15 -4.34 -5.87
N ASN A 32 14.56 -4.64 -4.65
CA ASN A 32 15.95 -4.66 -4.24
C ASN A 32 16.28 -6.06 -3.71
N ALA A 33 16.95 -6.85 -4.54
CA ALA A 33 17.45 -8.17 -4.17
C ALA A 33 18.98 -8.16 -4.16
N GLY A 34 19.57 -8.69 -3.09
CA GLY A 34 21.01 -8.77 -2.90
C GLY A 34 21.43 -10.15 -2.40
N VAL A 35 22.62 -10.58 -2.80
CA VAL A 35 23.24 -11.81 -2.31
C VAL A 35 24.54 -11.42 -1.62
N GLY A 36 24.59 -11.61 -0.31
CA GLY A 36 25.78 -11.39 0.49
C GLY A 36 26.57 -12.67 0.66
N VAL A 37 27.87 -12.61 0.38
CA VAL A 37 28.80 -13.71 0.62
C VAL A 37 29.70 -13.31 1.78
N SER A 38 29.70 -14.11 2.84
CA SER A 38 30.55 -13.92 4.01
C SER A 38 31.35 -15.20 4.28
N ASN A 39 32.35 -15.10 5.15
CA ASN A 39 33.14 -16.23 5.60
C ASN A 39 32.30 -17.29 6.35
N SER A 40 31.08 -16.92 6.79
CA SER A 40 30.09 -17.80 7.41
C SER A 40 29.06 -18.39 6.45
N GLY A 41 29.13 -18.09 5.14
CA GLY A 41 28.24 -18.61 4.11
C GLY A 41 27.59 -17.53 3.25
N VAL A 42 26.68 -17.96 2.37
CA VAL A 42 25.94 -17.10 1.43
C VAL A 42 24.53 -16.88 1.95
N HIS A 43 24.10 -15.61 1.99
CA HIS A 43 22.73 -15.22 2.31
C HIS A 43 22.14 -14.41 1.16
N ALA A 44 20.92 -14.74 0.76
CA ALA A 44 20.15 -13.96 -0.19
C ALA A 44 19.07 -13.21 0.59
N GLY A 45 19.07 -11.90 0.48
CA GLY A 45 18.09 -11.00 1.08
C GLY A 45 17.41 -10.21 -0.03
N GLY A 46 16.14 -9.88 0.19
CA GLY A 46 15.36 -9.18 -0.82
C GLY A 46 14.31 -8.32 -0.17
N SER A 47 14.00 -7.21 -0.82
CA SER A 47 13.03 -6.26 -0.35
C SER A 47 12.27 -5.61 -1.50
N LEU A 48 10.99 -5.36 -1.25
CA LEU A 48 10.02 -4.78 -2.16
C LEU A 48 9.51 -3.49 -1.53
N GLY A 49 9.71 -2.38 -2.23
CA GLY A 49 9.17 -1.07 -1.88
C GLY A 49 7.96 -0.74 -2.76
N LEU A 50 6.86 -0.32 -2.15
CA LEU A 50 5.72 0.27 -2.82
C LEU A 50 5.63 1.75 -2.44
N HIS A 51 5.54 2.64 -3.43
CA HIS A 51 5.45 4.07 -3.21
C HIS A 51 4.22 4.63 -3.95
N LYS A 52 3.20 5.08 -3.20
CA LYS A 52 2.03 5.78 -3.76
C LYS A 52 1.88 7.13 -3.07
N GLY A 53 2.31 8.20 -3.75
CA GLY A 53 2.27 9.56 -3.19
C GLY A 53 3.05 9.65 -1.86
N PRO A 54 2.48 10.20 -0.77
CA PRO A 54 3.16 10.31 0.52
C PRO A 54 3.24 8.98 1.30
N LEU A 55 2.62 7.90 0.80
CA LEU A 55 2.62 6.59 1.44
C LEU A 55 3.70 5.69 0.83
N SER A 56 4.59 5.19 1.68
CA SER A 56 5.60 4.18 1.34
C SER A 56 5.45 2.94 2.22
N VAL A 57 5.48 1.77 1.61
CA VAL A 57 5.44 0.48 2.30
C VAL A 57 6.65 -0.32 1.86
N TYR A 58 7.38 -0.88 2.81
CA TYR A 58 8.57 -1.69 2.55
C TYR A 58 8.39 -3.08 3.16
N LEU A 59 8.58 -4.12 2.35
CA LEU A 59 8.58 -5.51 2.81
C LEU A 59 9.93 -6.12 2.46
N GLY A 60 10.67 -6.65 3.44
CA GLY A 60 11.95 -7.30 3.20
C GLY A 60 12.27 -8.39 4.22
N VAL A 61 13.19 -9.27 3.84
CA VAL A 61 13.76 -10.35 4.66
C VAL A 61 15.25 -10.18 4.84
#